data_AF-A0A8R1E8F6-F1
#
_entry.id   AF-A0A8R1E8F6-F1
#
_cell.length_a   1.000
_cell.length_b   1.000
_cell.length_c   1.000
_cell.angle_alpha   90.00
_cell.angle_beta   90.00
_cell.angle_gamma   90.00
#
_symmetry.space_group_name_H-M   'P 1'
#
loop_
_entity.id
_entity.type
_entity.pdbx_description
1 polymer ?
#
loop_
_entity_poly.entity_id
_entity_poly.type
_entity_poly.pdbx_seq_one_letter_code
_entity_poly.pdbx_strand_id
1 'polypeptide(L)'
;MSVDRNLYIIPNDSPVCQLDATDAFKTLSETERKYAHFVAKASFDGALSVFLQVSPESAAIFYVLYKLFKAEPTGQLKAKALSVGFTEEEWMALLVYAAAFYSNSGNYKGFGDTKIVPGVESSKITALLEKSAAGSDAKVLEIWKSVEKVIGSLEPNQLQLGFGNTVSDF
;
A
#
# COMPACT_ATOMS: atom_id res chain seq x y z
N MET A 1 4.36 23.26 14.83
CA MET A 1 5.57 22.42 14.94
C MET A 1 5.69 21.65 13.63
N SER A 2 6.88 21.57 13.04
CA SER A 2 7.09 20.76 11.83
C SER A 2 6.95 19.28 12.18
N VAL A 3 6.12 18.54 11.43
CA VAL A 3 5.96 17.09 11.59
C VAL A 3 7.24 16.41 11.12
N ASP A 4 7.83 15.55 11.94
CA ASP A 4 8.94 14.69 11.50
C ASP A 4 8.40 13.59 10.57
N ARG A 5 8.64 13.74 9.27
CA ARG A 5 8.17 12.80 8.23
C ARG A 5 8.70 11.38 8.44
N ASN A 6 9.88 11.21 9.05
CA ASN A 6 10.50 9.90 9.21
C ASN A 6 9.69 8.98 10.14
N LEU A 7 8.88 9.53 11.05
CA LEU A 7 7.98 8.75 11.91
C LEU A 7 6.84 8.06 11.14
N TYR A 8 6.54 8.54 9.94
CA TYR A 8 5.46 8.09 9.07
C TYR A 8 5.95 7.29 7.86
N ILE A 9 7.27 7.15 7.68
CA ILE A 9 7.88 6.30 6.65
C ILE A 9 8.27 4.97 7.29
N ILE A 10 8.05 3.86 6.58
CA ILE A 10 8.55 2.55 6.99
C ILE A 10 10.01 2.43 6.53
N PRO A 11 10.97 2.13 7.43
CA PRO A 11 12.38 2.02 7.07
C PRO A 11 12.65 0.98 5.99
N ASN A 12 13.59 1.27 5.08
CA ASN A 12 13.93 0.39 3.96
C ASN A 12 14.48 -0.98 4.39
N ASP A 13 15.05 -1.05 5.59
CA ASP A 13 15.59 -2.27 6.22
C ASP A 13 14.56 -2.99 7.11
N SER A 14 13.27 -2.61 7.02
CA SER A 14 12.21 -3.26 7.78
C SER A 14 12.15 -4.77 7.48
N PRO A 15 12.10 -5.62 8.51
CA PRO A 15 12.14 -7.06 8.32
C PRO A 15 10.87 -7.57 7.66
N VAL A 16 11.03 -8.45 6.68
CA VAL A 16 9.94 -9.20 6.05
C VAL A 16 10.11 -10.67 6.40
N CYS A 17 9.11 -11.23 7.08
CA CYS A 17 9.12 -12.64 7.49
C CYS A 17 8.06 -13.40 6.68
N GLN A 18 8.49 -14.47 6.00
CA GLN A 18 7.56 -15.35 5.30
C GLN A 18 6.90 -16.31 6.30
N LEU A 19 5.57 -16.35 6.31
CA LEU A 19 4.83 -17.37 7.04
C LEU A 19 5.06 -18.72 6.37
N ASP A 20 5.73 -19.65 7.07
CA ASP A 20 5.88 -21.03 6.59
C ASP A 20 4.74 -21.90 7.14
N ALA A 21 3.83 -22.28 6.23
CA ALA A 21 2.74 -23.22 6.51
C ALA A 21 2.87 -24.51 5.68
N THR A 22 4.06 -24.78 5.11
CA THR A 22 4.27 -25.84 4.12
C THR A 22 3.95 -27.22 4.69
N ASP A 23 4.52 -27.54 5.85
CA ASP A 23 4.35 -28.88 6.44
C ASP A 23 2.96 -29.08 7.02
N ALA A 24 2.38 -28.05 7.65
CA ALA A 24 0.99 -28.06 8.09
C ALA A 24 0.02 -28.24 6.91
N PHE A 25 0.26 -27.62 5.76
CA PHE A 25 -0.57 -27.80 4.58
C PHE A 25 -0.43 -29.20 3.97
N LYS A 26 0.77 -29.81 4.04
CA LYS A 26 1.00 -31.19 3.55
C LYS A 26 0.18 -32.22 4.32
N THR A 27 -0.07 -32.03 5.60
CA THR A 27 -0.84 -32.99 6.43
C THR A 27 -2.34 -32.97 6.16
N LEU A 28 -2.85 -31.96 5.45
CA LEU A 28 -4.26 -31.87 5.09
C LEU A 28 -4.64 -32.92 4.03
N SER A 29 -5.77 -33.58 4.25
CA SER A 29 -6.47 -34.38 3.23
C SER A 29 -6.92 -33.52 2.05
N GLU A 30 -7.31 -34.15 0.95
CA GLU A 30 -7.81 -33.43 -0.23
C GLU A 30 -9.04 -32.58 0.09
N THR A 31 -9.96 -33.09 0.91
CA THR A 31 -11.16 -32.36 1.36
C THR A 31 -10.80 -31.14 2.20
N GLU A 32 -9.88 -31.29 3.16
CA GLU A 32 -9.43 -30.18 4.01
C GLU A 32 -8.67 -29.12 3.21
N ARG A 33 -7.88 -29.51 2.20
CA ARG A 33 -7.22 -28.55 1.30
C ARG A 33 -8.21 -27.74 0.49
N LYS A 34 -9.25 -28.39 -0.06
CA LYS A 34 -10.34 -27.69 -0.77
C LYS A 34 -11.08 -26.73 0.17
N TYR A 35 -11.40 -27.18 1.37
CA TYR A 35 -12.01 -26.35 2.40
C TYR A 35 -11.14 -25.12 2.72
N ALA A 36 -9.87 -25.33 3.06
CA ALA A 36 -8.93 -24.26 3.36
C ALA A 36 -8.76 -23.28 2.19
N HIS A 37 -8.72 -23.78 0.94
CA HIS A 37 -8.67 -22.93 -0.25
C HIS A 37 -9.88 -21.98 -0.35
N PHE A 38 -11.09 -22.51 -0.22
CA PHE A 38 -12.30 -21.68 -0.34
C PHE A 38 -12.48 -20.73 0.84
N VAL A 39 -12.11 -21.14 2.06
CA VAL A 39 -12.08 -20.24 3.23
C VAL A 39 -11.07 -19.11 3.01
N ALA A 40 -9.83 -19.43 2.62
CA ALA A 40 -8.81 -18.42 2.35
C ALA A 40 -9.27 -17.45 1.25
N LYS A 41 -9.84 -17.96 0.15
CA LYS A 41 -10.41 -17.11 -0.91
C LYS A 41 -11.47 -16.15 -0.36
N ALA A 42 -12.42 -16.66 0.42
CA ALA A 42 -13.45 -15.82 1.04
C ALA A 42 -12.85 -14.77 1.98
N SER A 43 -11.84 -15.12 2.78
CA SER A 43 -11.13 -14.18 3.65
C SER A 43 -10.41 -13.08 2.88
N PHE A 44 -9.67 -13.41 1.82
CA PHE A 44 -8.96 -12.42 1.01
C PHE A 44 -9.90 -11.53 0.20
N ASP A 45 -11.00 -12.09 -0.33
CA ASP A 45 -12.04 -11.30 -1.00
C ASP A 45 -12.70 -10.32 0.01
N GLY A 46 -12.98 -10.78 1.24
CA GLY A 46 -13.54 -9.95 2.30
C GLY A 46 -12.58 -8.87 2.82
N ALA A 47 -11.28 -9.15 2.84
CA ALA A 47 -10.25 -8.20 3.27
C ALA A 47 -10.22 -6.92 2.41
N LEU A 48 -10.70 -6.97 1.16
CA LEU A 48 -10.83 -5.79 0.30
C LEU A 48 -11.72 -4.70 0.90
N SER A 49 -12.70 -5.08 1.75
CA SER A 49 -13.55 -4.12 2.46
C SER A 49 -12.78 -3.28 3.48
N VAL A 50 -11.67 -3.79 4.04
CA VAL A 50 -10.88 -3.10 5.05
C VAL A 50 -10.22 -1.85 4.48
N PHE A 51 -9.82 -1.86 3.20
CA PHE A 51 -9.32 -0.65 2.54
C PHE A 51 -10.34 0.48 2.50
N LEU A 52 -11.64 0.18 2.59
CA LEU A 52 -12.70 1.20 2.68
C LEU A 52 -12.92 1.66 4.13
N GLN A 53 -12.46 0.89 5.11
CA GLN A 53 -12.63 1.14 6.54
C GLN A 53 -11.44 1.88 7.17
N VAL A 54 -10.25 1.83 6.54
CA VAL A 54 -9.03 2.48 7.08
C VAL A 54 -9.01 3.98 6.79
N SER A 55 -9.13 4.38 5.52
CA SER A 55 -9.11 5.80 5.13
C SER A 55 -9.82 6.03 3.81
N PRO A 56 -10.32 7.26 3.53
CA PRO A 56 -10.98 7.57 2.27
C PRO A 56 -10.12 7.28 1.02
N GLU A 57 -8.80 7.41 1.12
CA GLU A 57 -7.86 7.21 0.03
C GLU A 57 -7.38 5.76 -0.16
N SER A 58 -7.53 4.90 0.86
CA SER A 58 -6.93 3.55 0.86
C SER A 58 -7.40 2.68 -0.31
N ALA A 59 -8.71 2.64 -0.61
CA ALA A 59 -9.20 1.84 -1.74
C ALA A 59 -8.64 2.30 -3.10
N ALA A 60 -8.47 3.61 -3.29
CA ALA A 60 -7.89 4.18 -4.51
C ALA A 60 -6.39 3.89 -4.62
N ILE A 61 -5.63 4.02 -3.51
CA ILE A 61 -4.21 3.63 -3.46
C ILE A 61 -4.04 2.14 -3.77
N PHE A 62 -4.87 1.27 -3.17
CA PHE A 62 -4.87 -0.17 -3.47
C PHE A 62 -5.02 -0.42 -4.96
N TYR A 63 -6.02 0.20 -5.59
CA TYR A 63 -6.28 0.03 -7.02
C TYR A 63 -5.06 0.41 -7.87
N VAL A 64 -4.45 1.57 -7.60
CA VAL A 64 -3.28 2.06 -8.37
C VAL A 64 -2.07 1.15 -8.19
N LEU A 65 -1.72 0.81 -6.94
CA LEU A 65 -0.57 -0.06 -6.66
C LEU A 65 -0.79 -1.46 -7.25
N TYR A 66 -2.00 -2.03 -7.09
CA TYR A 66 -2.32 -3.34 -7.64
C TYR A 66 -2.17 -3.34 -9.17
N LYS A 67 -2.68 -2.32 -9.86
CA LYS A 67 -2.56 -2.18 -11.31
C LYS A 67 -1.11 -2.01 -11.74
N LEU A 68 -0.32 -1.19 -11.03
CA LEU A 68 1.09 -0.99 -11.30
C LEU A 68 1.88 -2.31 -11.22
N PHE A 69 1.81 -3.01 -10.09
CA PHE A 69 2.58 -4.24 -9.86
C PHE A 69 2.03 -5.46 -10.61
N LYS A 70 0.76 -5.46 -11.00
CA LYS A 70 0.19 -6.51 -11.86
C LYS A 70 0.55 -6.34 -13.32
N ALA A 71 0.71 -5.10 -13.80
CA ALA A 71 0.93 -4.84 -15.21
C ALA A 71 2.28 -5.37 -15.70
N GLU A 72 3.31 -5.33 -14.86
CA GLU A 72 4.68 -5.69 -15.24
C GLU A 72 5.45 -6.32 -14.07
N PRO A 73 6.44 -7.21 -14.35
CA PRO A 73 7.34 -7.71 -13.33
C PRO A 73 8.11 -6.59 -12.62
N THR A 74 8.38 -6.77 -11.32
CA THR A 74 9.08 -5.79 -10.48
C THR A 74 10.45 -5.38 -11.03
N GLY A 75 11.18 -6.29 -11.68
CA GLY A 75 12.46 -5.96 -12.33
C GLY A 75 12.33 -4.97 -13.50
N GLN A 76 11.24 -5.06 -14.28
CA GLN A 76 10.97 -4.12 -15.37
C GLN A 76 10.52 -2.77 -14.82
N LEU A 77 9.66 -2.78 -13.80
CA LEU A 77 9.25 -1.57 -13.08
C LEU A 77 10.45 -0.85 -12.46
N LYS A 78 11.40 -1.58 -11.87
CA LYS A 78 12.65 -1.02 -11.33
C LYS A 78 13.43 -0.28 -12.41
N ALA A 79 13.67 -0.91 -13.56
CA ALA A 79 14.39 -0.27 -14.66
C ALA A 79 13.70 1.03 -15.14
N LYS A 80 12.36 1.04 -15.20
CA LYS A 80 11.58 2.24 -15.51
C LYS A 80 11.68 3.30 -14.42
N ALA A 81 11.59 2.91 -13.16
CA ALA A 81 11.72 3.81 -12.01
C ALA A 81 13.07 4.55 -12.04
N LEU A 82 14.17 3.81 -12.21
CA LEU A 82 15.50 4.41 -12.35
C LEU A 82 15.58 5.36 -13.55
N SER A 83 14.95 5.03 -14.68
CA SER A 83 14.91 5.90 -15.86
C SER A 83 14.15 7.21 -15.68
N VAL A 84 13.24 7.28 -14.70
CA VAL A 84 12.50 8.50 -14.33
C VAL A 84 13.05 9.17 -13.08
N GLY A 85 14.27 8.81 -12.66
CA GLY A 85 15.02 9.51 -11.62
C GLY A 85 14.82 8.99 -10.19
N PHE A 86 14.34 7.75 -10.02
CA PHE A 86 14.45 7.08 -8.72
C PHE A 86 15.90 6.73 -8.43
N THR A 87 16.31 6.82 -7.17
CA THR A 87 17.47 6.08 -6.66
C THR A 87 17.10 4.64 -6.33
N GLU A 88 18.11 3.81 -6.06
CA GLU A 88 17.91 2.43 -5.57
C GLU A 88 17.17 2.42 -4.23
N GLU A 89 17.49 3.36 -3.35
CA GLU A 89 16.86 3.53 -2.05
C GLU A 89 15.41 3.99 -2.16
N GLU A 90 15.10 4.88 -3.10
CA GLU A 90 13.72 5.32 -3.36
C GLU A 90 12.87 4.21 -3.98
N TRP A 91 13.46 3.39 -4.85
CA TRP A 91 12.79 2.20 -5.37
C TRP A 91 12.47 1.21 -4.25
N MET A 92 13.43 0.95 -3.36
CA MET A 92 13.20 0.14 -2.17
C MET A 92 12.10 0.75 -1.28
N ALA A 93 12.11 2.08 -1.08
CA ALA A 93 11.11 2.77 -0.28
C ALA A 93 9.69 2.63 -0.85
N LEU A 94 9.53 2.62 -2.18
CA LEU A 94 8.24 2.33 -2.81
C LEU A 94 7.79 0.89 -2.57
N LEU A 95 8.69 -0.09 -2.68
CA LEU A 95 8.38 -1.49 -2.41
C LEU A 95 7.98 -1.71 -0.96
N VAL A 96 8.73 -1.12 -0.02
CA VAL A 96 8.45 -1.20 1.41
C VAL A 96 7.13 -0.51 1.75
N TYR A 97 6.86 0.65 1.17
CA TYR A 97 5.56 1.31 1.30
C TYR A 97 4.41 0.42 0.81
N ALA A 98 4.53 -0.17 -0.39
CA ALA A 98 3.50 -1.04 -0.93
C ALA A 98 3.29 -2.31 -0.08
N ALA A 99 4.37 -2.93 0.39
CA ALA A 99 4.31 -4.08 1.28
C ALA A 99 3.61 -3.75 2.60
N ALA A 100 3.98 -2.63 3.24
CA ALA A 100 3.34 -2.17 4.47
C ALA A 100 1.87 -1.81 4.25
N PHE A 101 1.55 -1.14 3.14
CA PHE A 101 0.19 -0.78 2.76
C PHE A 101 -0.70 -2.03 2.60
N TYR A 102 -0.22 -3.06 1.90
CA TYR A 102 -0.95 -4.32 1.76
C TYR A 102 -1.05 -5.08 3.09
N SER A 103 0.00 -5.09 3.90
CA SER A 103 -0.01 -5.77 5.21
C SER A 103 -0.98 -5.14 6.20
N ASN A 104 -1.26 -3.84 6.08
CA ASN A 104 -2.19 -3.11 6.95
C ASN A 104 -3.56 -2.90 6.30
N SER A 105 -3.78 -3.39 5.08
CA SER A 105 -4.99 -3.15 4.28
C SER A 105 -5.34 -1.65 4.18
N GLY A 106 -4.33 -0.78 4.10
CA GLY A 106 -4.50 0.67 4.10
C GLY A 106 -3.23 1.42 4.48
N ASN A 107 -3.29 2.75 4.43
CA ASN A 107 -2.14 3.63 4.68
C ASN A 107 -2.03 4.10 6.15
N TYR A 108 -2.46 3.28 7.11
CA TYR A 108 -2.26 3.49 8.55
C TYR A 108 -1.78 2.19 9.18
N LYS A 109 -0.88 2.26 10.17
CA LYS A 109 -0.37 1.09 10.86
C LYS A 109 -1.48 0.46 11.70
N GLY A 110 -1.79 -0.81 11.49
CA GLY A 110 -2.75 -1.56 12.31
C GLY A 110 -2.31 -1.73 13.77
N PHE A 111 -1.01 -1.54 14.05
CA PHE A 111 -0.50 -1.34 15.41
C PHE A 111 -0.02 0.11 15.57
N GLY A 112 -0.80 0.92 16.29
CA GLY A 112 -0.46 2.31 16.64
C GLY A 112 -1.23 3.37 15.85
N ASP A 113 -2.05 2.99 14.88
CA ASP A 113 -3.00 3.85 14.17
C ASP A 113 -2.39 5.13 13.56
N THR A 114 -1.08 5.13 13.30
CA THR A 114 -0.36 6.24 12.67
C THR A 114 -0.32 6.08 11.16
N LYS A 115 -0.44 7.19 10.43
CA LYS A 115 -0.35 7.19 8.96
C LYS A 115 0.98 6.62 8.45
N ILE A 116 0.94 6.03 7.26
CA ILE A 116 2.09 5.56 6.50
C ILE A 116 2.15 6.37 5.20
N VAL A 117 3.31 6.97 4.92
CA VAL A 117 3.55 7.70 3.67
C VAL A 117 4.71 7.08 2.90
N PRO A 118 4.77 7.20 1.56
CA PRO A 118 5.90 6.73 0.80
C PRO A 118 7.19 7.47 1.18
N GLY A 119 8.30 6.72 1.25
CA GLY A 119 9.65 7.28 1.36
C GLY A 119 10.22 7.81 0.04
N VAL A 120 9.35 8.08 -0.93
CA VAL A 120 9.66 8.68 -2.23
C VAL A 120 8.61 9.74 -2.55
N GLU A 121 9.01 10.79 -3.26
CA GLU A 121 8.11 11.87 -3.67
C GLU A 121 6.99 11.37 -4.59
N SER A 122 5.76 11.86 -4.38
CA SER A 122 4.60 11.45 -5.17
C SER A 122 4.78 11.74 -6.66
N SER A 123 5.47 12.84 -7.02
CA SER A 123 5.76 13.21 -8.40
C SER A 123 6.61 12.16 -9.14
N LYS A 124 7.53 11.48 -8.44
CA LYS A 124 8.29 10.36 -9.00
C LYS A 124 7.38 9.14 -9.22
N ILE A 125 6.48 8.84 -8.29
CA ILE A 125 5.47 7.78 -8.47
C ILE A 125 4.59 8.08 -9.69
N THR A 126 4.18 9.34 -9.88
CA THR A 126 3.45 9.80 -11.08
C THR A 126 4.23 9.47 -12.36
N ALA A 127 5.51 9.87 -12.42
CA ALA A 127 6.37 9.59 -13.58
C ALA A 127 6.55 8.08 -13.85
N LEU A 128 6.67 7.27 -12.80
CA LEU A 128 6.73 5.80 -12.93
C LEU A 128 5.42 5.24 -13.48
N LEU A 129 4.27 5.68 -12.97
CA LEU A 129 2.95 5.25 -13.44
C LEU A 129 2.78 5.55 -14.92
N GLU A 130 3.06 6.78 -15.36
CA GLU A 130 2.98 7.21 -16.76
C GLU A 130 3.92 6.41 -17.68
N LYS A 131 5.09 5.99 -17.18
CA LYS A 131 6.05 5.17 -17.93
C LYS A 131 5.71 3.66 -17.94
N SER A 132 4.98 3.20 -16.94
CA SER A 132 4.57 1.80 -16.79
C SER A 132 3.47 1.43 -17.77
N ALA A 133 3.28 0.13 -18.01
CA ALA A 133 2.14 -0.37 -18.77
C ALA A 133 0.80 -0.09 -18.06
N ALA A 134 0.79 0.14 -16.74
CA ALA A 134 -0.42 0.56 -16.05
C ALA A 134 -0.88 1.98 -16.46
N GLY A 135 0.04 2.84 -16.88
CA GLY A 135 -0.24 4.20 -17.34
C GLY A 135 -1.02 4.28 -18.65
N SER A 136 -1.10 3.20 -19.44
CA SER A 136 -1.95 3.19 -20.64
C SER A 136 -3.45 3.10 -20.31
N ASP A 137 -3.80 2.73 -19.07
CA ASP A 137 -5.18 2.73 -18.57
C ASP A 137 -5.51 4.10 -17.96
N ALA A 138 -6.28 4.92 -18.69
CA ALA A 138 -6.64 6.27 -18.27
C ALA A 138 -7.30 6.31 -16.88
N LYS A 139 -8.03 5.25 -16.50
CA LYS A 139 -8.66 5.14 -15.17
C LYS A 139 -7.61 5.05 -14.05
N VAL A 140 -6.48 4.40 -14.29
CA VAL A 140 -5.37 4.32 -13.31
C VAL A 140 -4.81 5.72 -13.05
N LEU A 141 -4.55 6.48 -14.11
CA LEU A 141 -4.03 7.84 -13.99
C LEU A 141 -5.04 8.81 -13.36
N GLU A 142 -6.33 8.67 -13.69
CA GLU A 142 -7.41 9.46 -13.06
C GLU A 142 -7.52 9.19 -11.56
N ILE A 143 -7.53 7.91 -11.16
CA ILE A 143 -7.59 7.53 -9.74
C ILE A 143 -6.31 7.96 -9.01
N TRP A 144 -5.14 7.85 -9.65
CA TRP A 144 -3.90 8.33 -9.04
C TRP A 144 -3.96 9.84 -8.74
N LYS A 145 -4.44 10.66 -9.69
CA LYS A 145 -4.59 12.11 -9.48
C LYS A 145 -5.47 12.47 -8.29
N SER A 146 -6.48 11.65 -7.97
CA SER A 146 -7.35 11.91 -6.81
C SER A 146 -6.66 11.65 -5.46
N VAL A 147 -5.59 10.83 -5.44
CA VAL A 147 -4.85 10.46 -4.22
C VAL A 147 -3.40 10.95 -4.14
N GLU A 148 -2.83 11.46 -5.24
CA GLU A 148 -1.43 11.89 -5.34
C GLU A 148 -1.02 12.88 -4.24
N LYS A 149 -1.91 13.81 -3.89
CA LYS A 149 -1.65 14.78 -2.82
C LYS A 149 -1.75 14.14 -1.44
N VAL A 150 -2.79 13.35 -1.19
CA VAL A 150 -3.09 12.83 0.16
C VAL A 150 -2.19 11.66 0.57
N ILE A 151 -1.67 10.88 -0.38
CA ILE A 151 -0.77 9.74 -0.12
C ILE A 151 0.51 10.15 0.62
N GLY A 152 1.03 11.36 0.33
CA GLY A 152 2.22 11.92 0.97
C GLY A 152 1.94 12.97 2.05
N SER A 153 0.66 13.31 2.27
CA SER A 153 0.21 14.41 3.14
C SER A 153 0.31 14.04 4.63
N LEU A 154 0.74 15.00 5.45
CA LEU A 154 0.87 14.88 6.91
C LEU A 154 0.19 16.07 7.61
N GLU A 155 -1.02 16.42 7.16
CA GLU A 155 -1.84 17.42 7.85
C GLU A 155 -2.17 16.93 9.28
N PRO A 156 -2.34 17.82 10.26
CA PRO A 156 -2.53 17.44 11.66
C PRO A 156 -3.68 16.44 11.91
N ASN A 157 -4.76 16.52 11.14
CA ASN A 157 -5.92 15.63 11.22
C ASN A 157 -5.75 14.30 10.47
N GLN A 158 -4.58 14.04 9.89
CA GLN A 158 -4.25 12.81 9.15
C GLN A 158 -3.17 11.99 9.83
N LEU A 159 -2.57 12.48 10.91
CA LEU A 159 -1.41 11.82 11.51
C LEU A 159 -1.79 10.49 12.19
N GLN A 160 -3.01 10.38 12.68
CA GLN A 160 -3.51 9.27 13.46
C GLN A 160 -4.99 9.02 13.13
N LEU A 161 -5.45 7.78 13.22
CA LEU A 161 -6.88 7.49 13.18
C LEU A 161 -7.54 8.03 14.46
N GLY A 162 -8.73 8.58 14.31
CA GLY A 162 -9.49 9.14 15.42
C GLY A 162 -10.69 9.93 14.95
N PHE A 163 -11.52 10.33 15.91
CA PHE A 163 -12.59 11.29 15.64
C PHE A 163 -12.00 12.70 15.56
N GLY A 164 -12.56 13.55 14.70
CA GLY A 164 -12.06 14.91 14.49
C GLY A 164 -12.12 15.77 15.76
N ASN A 165 -11.31 16.84 15.80
CA ASN A 165 -11.23 17.81 16.90
C ASN A 165 -12.45 18.74 17.03
N THR A 166 -13.66 18.29 16.68
CA THR A 166 -14.87 18.96 17.13
C THR A 166 -15.14 18.47 18.54
N VAL A 167 -14.76 19.27 19.53
CA VAL A 167 -15.53 19.31 20.78
C VAL A 167 -16.96 19.56 20.31
N SER A 168 -17.80 18.55 20.41
CA SER A 168 -19.23 18.75 20.26
C SER A 168 -19.64 19.62 21.44
N ASP A 169 -19.88 20.90 21.18
CA ASP A 169 -20.60 21.79 22.09
C ASP A 169 -22.01 21.18 22.29
N PHE A 170 -22.12 20.28 23.27
CA PHE A 170 -23.39 19.85 23.86
C PHE A 170 -23.49 20.45 25.26
#